data_AF-A0A4Q3VTS1-F1
#
_entry.id   AF-A0A4Q3VTS1-F1
#
_cell.length_a   1.000
_cell.length_b   1.000
_cell.length_c   1.000
_cell.angle_alpha   90.00
_cell.angle_beta   90.00
_cell.angle_gamma   90.00
#
_symmetry.space_group_name_H-M   'P 1'
#
loop_
_entity.id
_entity.type
_entity.pdbx_description
1 polymer ?
#
loop_
_entity_poly.entity_id
_entity_poly.type
_entity_poly.pdbx_seq_one_letter_code
_entity_poly.pdbx_strand_id
1 'polypeptide(L)'
;MSPQQPISLSERSSILDILRGIALFGICIANYPVLSYFVFQPETVKAQLPANAFDHQVEIFLDMFVEGKFYSLFSLLFGIGFSIFLLRGKREGEGSKGLLIFYRRLFILLVFGLMHLLLLWEGDILMLYALLGMLLPLFRNVSDKNLIII
;
A
#
# COMPACT_ATOMS: atom_id res chain seq x y z
N MET A 1 -6.43 -31.76 12.43
CA MET A 1 -5.70 -30.96 11.42
C MET A 1 -5.49 -29.59 12.04
N SER A 2 -4.25 -29.25 12.40
CA SER A 2 -3.99 -28.08 13.26
C SER A 2 -4.26 -26.77 12.51
N PRO A 3 -5.08 -25.85 13.04
CA PRO A 3 -5.26 -24.53 12.44
C PRO A 3 -3.92 -23.78 12.44
N GLN A 4 -3.60 -23.06 11.35
CA GLN A 4 -2.47 -22.14 11.33
C GLN A 4 -2.63 -21.15 12.49
N GLN A 5 -1.69 -21.19 13.44
CA GLN A 5 -1.77 -20.33 14.61
C GLN A 5 -1.41 -18.89 14.23
N PRO A 6 -2.06 -17.88 14.83
CA PRO A 6 -1.66 -16.49 14.68
C PRO A 6 -0.19 -16.33 15.02
N ILE A 7 0.49 -15.45 14.28
CA ILE A 7 1.88 -15.08 14.56
C ILE A 7 1.95 -14.58 16.00
N SER A 8 2.86 -15.15 16.79
CA SER A 8 3.09 -14.63 18.13
C SER A 8 3.64 -13.20 18.04
N LEU A 9 3.30 -12.34 19.02
CA LEU A 9 3.75 -10.95 19.01
C LEU A 9 5.29 -10.83 18.99
N SER A 10 6.03 -11.82 19.52
CA SER A 10 7.50 -11.81 19.51
C SER A 10 8.11 -12.15 18.16
N GLU A 11 7.38 -12.81 17.27
CA GLU A 11 7.83 -13.11 15.90
C GLU A 11 7.46 -12.02 14.90
N ARG A 12 6.67 -11.02 15.33
CA ARG A 12 6.21 -9.92 14.50
C ARG A 12 7.25 -8.80 14.49
N SER A 13 7.60 -8.33 13.31
CA SER A 13 8.54 -7.22 13.13
C SER A 13 7.86 -5.89 13.45
N SER A 14 8.06 -5.37 14.66
CA SER A 14 7.51 -4.09 15.09
C SER A 14 7.90 -2.93 14.16
N ILE A 15 9.12 -2.97 13.62
CA ILE A 15 9.61 -1.94 12.70
C ILE A 15 8.81 -1.93 11.39
N LEU A 16 8.46 -3.08 10.82
CA LEU A 16 7.65 -3.15 9.61
C LEU A 16 6.24 -2.61 9.84
N ASP A 17 5.66 -2.84 11.02
CA ASP A 17 4.34 -2.30 11.35
C ASP A 17 4.35 -0.79 11.56
N ILE A 18 5.37 -0.26 12.24
CA ILE A 18 5.56 1.19 12.42
C ILE A 18 5.73 1.87 11.05
N LEU A 19 6.58 1.31 10.19
CA LEU A 19 6.81 1.86 8.86
C LEU A 19 5.55 1.84 7.99
N ARG A 20 4.70 0.80 8.10
CA ARG A 20 3.39 0.77 7.43
C ARG A 20 2.45 1.85 7.96
N GLY A 21 2.41 2.06 9.27
CA GLY A 21 1.63 3.13 9.88
C GLY A 21 2.06 4.52 9.38
N ILE A 22 3.38 4.77 9.36
CA ILE A 22 3.96 6.01 8.81
C ILE A 22 3.61 6.17 7.33
N ALA A 23 3.71 5.09 6.54
CA ALA A 23 3.39 5.10 5.12
C ALA A 23 1.91 5.44 4.88
N LEU A 24 0.99 4.80 5.61
CA LEU A 24 -0.44 5.10 5.52
C LEU A 24 -0.76 6.53 5.92
N PHE A 25 -0.14 7.04 7.00
CA PHE A 25 -0.32 8.42 7.42
C PHE A 25 0.15 9.41 6.34
N GLY A 26 1.31 9.18 5.74
CA GLY A 26 1.80 10.01 4.64
C GLY A 26 0.92 9.94 3.39
N ILE A 27 0.33 8.78 3.07
CA ILE A 27 -0.67 8.66 2.00
C ILE A 27 -1.93 9.47 2.32
N CYS A 28 -2.39 9.49 3.57
CA CYS A 28 -3.52 10.35 3.96
C CYS A 28 -3.21 11.83 3.74
N ILE A 29 -2.00 12.29 4.11
CA ILE A 29 -1.56 13.67 3.87
C ILE A 29 -1.49 13.97 2.37
N ALA A 30 -0.93 13.05 1.56
CA ALA A 30 -0.84 13.22 0.12
C ALA A 30 -2.23 13.40 -0.54
N ASN A 31 -3.26 12.77 0.02
CA ASN A 31 -4.61 12.83 -0.53
C ASN A 31 -5.47 13.96 0.05
N TYR A 32 -5.02 14.66 1.08
CA TYR A 32 -5.78 15.74 1.69
C TYR A 32 -6.30 16.78 0.66
N PRO A 33 -5.54 17.23 -0.36
CA PRO A 33 -6.03 18.24 -1.31
C PRO A 33 -7.21 17.74 -2.15
N VAL A 34 -7.23 16.45 -2.46
CA VAL A 34 -8.30 15.78 -3.20
C VAL A 34 -9.49 15.49 -2.29
N LEU A 35 -9.24 14.98 -1.07
CA LEU A 35 -10.27 14.63 -0.09
C LEU A 35 -11.01 15.86 0.46
N SER A 36 -10.33 17.00 0.58
CA SER A 36 -10.94 18.28 0.93
C SER A 36 -11.72 18.92 -0.23
N TYR A 37 -11.69 18.29 -1.41
CA TYR A 37 -12.23 18.81 -2.66
C TYR A 37 -11.58 20.12 -3.13
N PHE A 38 -10.49 20.57 -2.48
CA PHE A 38 -9.83 21.84 -2.77
C PHE A 38 -9.32 21.91 -4.21
N VAL A 39 -8.68 20.83 -4.70
CA VAL A 39 -8.10 20.79 -6.06
C VAL A 39 -9.17 20.94 -7.14
N PHE A 40 -10.42 20.52 -6.88
CA PHE A 40 -11.53 20.59 -7.81
C PHE A 40 -12.29 21.94 -7.79
N GLN A 41 -11.94 22.85 -6.88
CA GLN A 41 -12.58 24.16 -6.83
C GLN A 41 -12.09 25.07 -7.97
N PRO A 42 -12.96 25.96 -8.51
CA PRO A 42 -12.52 27.00 -9.44
C PRO A 42 -11.53 27.97 -8.79
N GLU A 43 -10.60 28.50 -9.57
CA GLU A 43 -9.62 29.48 -9.08
C GLU A 43 -10.26 30.74 -8.47
N THR A 44 -11.43 31.14 -8.96
CA THR A 44 -12.20 32.27 -8.40
C THR A 44 -12.69 32.00 -6.98
N VAL A 45 -12.97 30.74 -6.63
CA VAL A 45 -13.37 30.32 -5.29
C VAL A 45 -12.14 30.21 -4.40
N LYS A 46 -11.05 29.61 -4.90
CA LYS A 46 -9.78 29.51 -4.16
C LYS A 46 -9.24 30.87 -3.76
N ALA A 47 -9.29 31.85 -4.67
CA ALA A 47 -8.84 33.22 -4.40
C ALA A 47 -9.63 33.96 -3.31
N GLN A 48 -10.83 33.48 -2.95
CA GLN A 48 -11.66 34.05 -1.88
C GLN A 48 -11.42 33.39 -0.53
N LEU A 49 -10.69 32.27 -0.49
CA LEU A 49 -10.38 31.59 0.76
C LEU A 49 -9.38 32.41 1.59
N PRO A 50 -9.45 32.32 2.93
CA PRO A 50 -8.46 32.94 3.80
C PRO A 50 -7.07 32.39 3.47
N ALA A 51 -6.20 33.23 2.90
CA ALA A 51 -4.83 32.87 2.61
C ALA A 51 -3.93 33.18 3.80
N ASN A 52 -3.12 32.20 4.20
CA ASN A 52 -2.02 32.40 5.13
C ASN A 52 -0.72 32.60 4.33
N ALA A 53 0.22 33.39 4.87
CA ALA A 53 1.52 33.62 4.25
C ALA A 53 2.31 32.31 4.05
N PHE A 54 2.02 31.29 4.84
CA PHE A 54 2.72 30.00 4.82
C PHE A 54 2.13 28.96 3.86
N ASP A 55 0.95 29.19 3.28
CA ASP A 55 0.24 28.18 2.48
C ASP A 55 1.11 27.69 1.31
N HIS A 56 1.73 28.62 0.59
CA HIS A 56 2.60 28.28 -0.53
C HIS A 56 3.84 27.48 -0.13
N GLN A 57 4.43 27.76 1.05
CA GLN A 57 5.57 26.96 1.53
C GLN A 57 5.14 25.56 1.95
N VAL A 58 3.93 25.42 2.51
CA VAL A 58 3.37 24.11 2.85
C VAL A 58 3.10 23.30 1.58
N GLU A 59 2.52 23.90 0.54
CA GLU A 59 2.30 23.24 -0.76
C GLU A 59 3.62 22.72 -1.34
N ILE A 60 4.65 23.57 -1.45
CA ILE A 60 5.97 23.15 -1.94
C ILE A 60 6.55 22.01 -1.09
N PHE A 61 6.38 22.08 0.23
CA PHE A 61 6.86 21.03 1.12
C PHE A 61 6.13 19.69 0.86
N LEU A 62 4.80 19.73 0.70
CA LEU A 62 4.00 18.54 0.44
C LEU A 62 4.35 17.92 -0.91
N ASP A 63 4.46 18.72 -1.96
CA ASP A 63 4.84 18.25 -3.31
C ASP A 63 6.26 17.64 -3.30
N MET A 64 7.20 18.30 -2.61
CA MET A 64 8.59 17.87 -2.61
C MET A 64 8.83 16.64 -1.72
N PHE A 65 8.17 16.53 -0.57
CA PHE A 65 8.49 15.54 0.47
C PHE A 65 7.43 14.44 0.65
N VAL A 66 6.18 14.68 0.28
CA VAL A 66 5.07 13.77 0.57
C VAL A 66 4.58 13.09 -0.71
N GLU A 67 4.33 13.87 -1.76
CA GLU A 67 3.74 13.37 -3.00
C GLU A 67 4.59 12.23 -3.61
N GLY A 68 3.93 11.12 -3.96
CA GLY A 68 4.55 9.91 -4.53
C GLY A 68 5.43 9.08 -3.58
N LYS A 69 6.06 9.69 -2.56
CA LYS A 69 7.06 9.00 -1.72
C LYS A 69 6.45 7.94 -0.83
N PHE A 70 5.34 8.26 -0.18
CA PHE A 70 4.70 7.33 0.75
C PHE A 70 4.00 6.17 0.02
N TYR A 71 3.52 6.38 -1.21
CA TYR A 71 3.07 5.29 -2.08
C TYR A 71 4.21 4.33 -2.40
N SER A 72 5.38 4.86 -2.76
CA SER A 72 6.58 4.06 -3.04
C SER A 72 7.03 3.25 -1.82
N LEU A 73 7.05 3.89 -0.64
CA LEU A 73 7.36 3.23 0.63
C LEU A 73 6.35 2.11 0.94
N PHE A 74 5.05 2.39 0.80
CA PHE A 74 4.00 1.40 1.04
C PHE A 74 4.10 0.21 0.06
N SER A 75 4.40 0.46 -1.22
CA SER A 75 4.69 -0.57 -2.23
C SER A 75 5.84 -1.48 -1.83
N LEU A 76 6.95 -0.89 -1.39
CA LEU A 76 8.11 -1.65 -0.92
C LEU A 76 7.76 -2.52 0.29
N LEU A 77 7.09 -1.95 1.30
CA LEU A 77 6.69 -2.66 2.51
C LEU A 77 5.67 -3.79 2.24
N PHE A 78 4.80 -3.60 1.24
CA PHE A 78 3.88 -4.62 0.77
C PHE A 78 4.67 -5.79 0.15
N GLY A 79 5.62 -5.52 -0.75
CA GLY A 79 6.49 -6.53 -1.35
C GLY A 79 7.35 -7.29 -0.32
N ILE A 80 7.90 -6.59 0.66
CA ILE A 80 8.64 -7.22 1.78
C ILE A 80 7.70 -8.13 2.59
N GLY A 81 6.49 -7.66 2.89
CA GLY A 81 5.48 -8.46 3.58
C GLY A 81 5.14 -9.75 2.83
N PHE A 82 5.03 -9.67 1.51
CA PHE A 82 4.85 -10.83 0.64
C PHE A 82 6.03 -11.82 0.72
N SER A 83 7.26 -11.33 0.61
CA SER A 83 8.46 -12.18 0.67
C SER A 83 8.55 -12.94 2.00
N ILE A 84 8.32 -12.25 3.12
CA ILE A 84 8.28 -12.86 4.45
C ILE A 84 7.20 -13.94 4.53
N PHE A 85 6.00 -13.67 4.01
CA PHE A 85 4.90 -14.61 4.00
C PHE A 85 5.23 -15.90 3.22
N LEU A 86 5.84 -15.78 2.04
CA LEU A 86 6.25 -16.93 1.24
C LEU A 86 7.38 -17.75 1.89
N LEU A 87 8.41 -17.07 2.43
CA LEU A 87 9.53 -17.74 3.08
C LEU A 87 9.07 -18.58 4.27
N ARG A 88 8.08 -18.07 5.02
CA ARG A 88 7.51 -18.80 6.15
C ARG A 88 6.73 -20.04 5.72
N GLY A 89 5.86 -19.89 4.71
CA GLY A 89 5.12 -21.03 4.15
C GLY A 89 6.02 -22.13 3.57
N LYS A 90 7.21 -21.76 3.04
CA LYS A 90 8.24 -22.73 2.64
C LYS A 90 8.86 -23.47 3.84
N ARG A 91 9.22 -22.75 4.91
CA ARG A 91 9.83 -23.33 6.13
C ARG A 91 8.90 -24.31 6.84
N GLU A 92 7.60 -24.04 6.85
CA GLU A 92 6.58 -24.86 7.54
C GLU A 92 6.09 -26.05 6.69
N GLY A 93 6.63 -26.26 5.49
CA GLY A 93 6.20 -27.34 4.58
C GLY A 93 4.80 -27.16 3.99
N GLU A 94 4.18 -25.99 4.20
CA GLU A 94 2.80 -25.67 3.79
C GLU A 94 2.72 -24.84 2.50
N GLY A 95 3.72 -24.94 1.61
CA GLY A 95 3.87 -24.06 0.45
C GLY A 95 2.62 -23.90 -0.43
N SER A 96 1.86 -24.98 -0.65
CA SER A 96 0.60 -24.92 -1.43
C SER A 96 -0.56 -24.27 -0.66
N LYS A 97 -0.67 -24.52 0.65
CA LYS A 97 -1.71 -23.91 1.51
C LYS A 97 -1.43 -22.41 1.74
N GLY A 98 -0.15 -22.05 1.87
CA GLY A 98 0.29 -20.66 1.99
C GLY A 98 -0.15 -19.83 0.79
N LEU A 99 0.06 -20.33 -0.43
CA LEU A 99 -0.42 -19.65 -1.64
C LEU A 99 -1.94 -19.50 -1.69
N LEU A 100 -2.70 -20.52 -1.29
CA LEU A 100 -4.17 -20.42 -1.26
C LEU A 100 -4.64 -19.30 -0.31
N ILE A 101 -4.06 -19.23 0.88
CA ILE A 101 -4.38 -18.18 1.86
C ILE A 101 -3.97 -16.80 1.35
N PHE A 102 -2.83 -16.72 0.67
CA PHE A 102 -2.36 -15.49 0.04
C PHE A 102 -3.35 -14.97 -1.01
N TYR A 103 -3.72 -15.79 -1.99
CA TYR A 103 -4.71 -15.39 -3.00
C TYR A 103 -6.06 -15.06 -2.40
N ARG A 104 -6.50 -15.76 -1.34
CA ARG A 104 -7.72 -15.40 -0.61
C ARG A 104 -7.63 -14.01 0.01
N ARG A 105 -6.49 -13.67 0.63
CA ARG A 105 -6.28 -12.32 1.21
C ARG A 105 -6.28 -11.24 0.13
N LEU A 106 -5.64 -11.49 -1.00
CA LEU A 106 -5.64 -10.55 -2.12
C LEU A 106 -7.00 -10.43 -2.79
N PHE A 107 -7.77 -11.51 -2.88
CA PHE A 107 -9.13 -11.46 -3.40
C PHE A 107 -10.03 -10.62 -2.50
N ILE A 108 -9.93 -10.80 -1.18
CA ILE A 108 -10.64 -9.93 -0.22
C ILE A 108 -10.20 -8.47 -0.41
N LEU A 109 -8.89 -8.21 -0.53
CA LEU A 109 -8.36 -6.87 -0.77
C LEU A 109 -8.88 -6.29 -2.10
N LEU A 110 -8.99 -7.11 -3.15
CA LEU A 110 -9.52 -6.71 -4.45
C LEU A 110 -11.00 -6.32 -4.36
N VAL A 111 -11.81 -7.10 -3.63
CA VAL A 111 -13.21 -6.78 -3.40
C VAL A 111 -13.34 -5.45 -2.65
N PHE A 112 -12.55 -5.24 -1.60
CA PHE A 112 -12.54 -3.96 -0.89
C PHE A 112 -12.06 -2.81 -1.77
N GLY A 113 -11.02 -2.99 -2.58
CA GLY A 113 -10.54 -1.99 -3.52
C GLY A 113 -11.58 -1.65 -4.58
N LEU A 114 -12.28 -2.64 -5.12
CA LEU A 114 -13.35 -2.43 -6.09
C LEU A 114 -14.54 -1.67 -5.46
N MET A 115 -14.95 -2.05 -4.25
CA MET A 115 -15.99 -1.32 -3.52
C MET A 115 -15.55 0.12 -3.22
N HIS A 116 -14.31 0.32 -2.80
CA HIS A 116 -13.76 1.64 -2.51
C HIS A 116 -13.70 2.51 -3.78
N LEU A 117 -13.20 1.96 -4.89
CA LEU A 117 -13.13 2.64 -6.19
C LEU A 117 -14.51 3.06 -6.70
N LEU A 118 -15.51 2.17 -6.60
CA LEU A 118 -16.85 2.42 -7.14
C LEU A 118 -17.76 3.25 -6.21
N LEU A 119 -17.59 3.14 -4.89
CA LEU A 119 -18.51 3.74 -3.91
C LEU A 119 -17.94 4.95 -3.18
N LEU A 120 -16.62 5.07 -3.08
CA LEU A 120 -15.98 6.07 -2.20
C LEU A 120 -15.13 7.06 -2.98
N TRP A 121 -14.12 6.59 -3.72
CA TRP A 121 -13.14 7.48 -4.35
C TRP A 121 -12.32 6.79 -5.45
N GLU A 122 -12.11 7.49 -6.57
CA GLU A 122 -11.43 6.97 -7.77
C GLU A 122 -9.91 6.75 -7.60
N GLY A 123 -9.27 7.33 -6.58
CA GLY A 123 -7.83 7.17 -6.34
C GLY A 123 -7.44 5.91 -5.57
N ASP A 124 -8.15 4.80 -5.79
CA ASP A 124 -7.94 3.57 -5.04
C ASP A 124 -6.57 2.92 -5.30
N ILE A 125 -5.83 2.67 -4.22
CA ILE A 125 -4.59 1.88 -4.26
C ILE A 125 -4.82 0.40 -3.95
N LEU A 126 -5.93 0.02 -3.28
CA LEU A 126 -6.11 -1.35 -2.81
C LEU A 126 -6.23 -2.34 -3.97
N MET A 127 -7.02 -1.98 -4.99
CA MET A 127 -7.21 -2.76 -6.21
C MET A 127 -5.90 -2.96 -6.95
N LEU A 128 -5.12 -1.88 -7.13
CA LEU A 128 -3.81 -1.95 -7.79
C LEU A 128 -2.88 -2.95 -7.08
N TYR A 129 -2.79 -2.87 -5.75
CA TYR A 129 -1.94 -3.75 -4.96
C TYR A 129 -2.46 -5.18 -4.92
N ALA A 130 -3.79 -5.38 -4.94
CA ALA A 130 -4.37 -6.70 -5.04
C ALA A 130 -4.00 -7.36 -6.36
N LEU A 131 -4.17 -6.66 -7.49
CA LEU A 131 -3.84 -7.17 -8.82
C LEU A 131 -2.34 -7.43 -8.98
N LEU A 132 -1.49 -6.46 -8.65
CA LEU A 132 -0.04 -6.64 -8.70
C LEU A 132 0.43 -7.74 -7.75
N GLY A 133 -0.16 -7.80 -6.55
CA GLY A 133 0.10 -8.84 -5.57
C GLY A 133 -0.21 -10.24 -6.10
N MET A 134 -1.27 -10.40 -6.91
CA MET A 134 -1.63 -11.70 -7.50
C MET A 134 -0.59 -12.16 -8.53
N LEU A 135 0.19 -11.24 -9.12
CA LEU A 135 1.27 -11.57 -10.05
C LEU A 135 2.57 -11.93 -9.32
N LEU A 136 2.80 -11.44 -8.09
CA LEU A 136 4.05 -11.67 -7.36
C LEU A 136 4.46 -13.16 -7.21
N PRO A 137 3.56 -14.13 -6.99
CA PRO A 137 3.92 -15.54 -6.94
C PRO A 137 4.53 -16.09 -8.23
N LEU A 138 4.32 -15.46 -9.39
CA LEU A 138 4.94 -15.86 -10.66
C LEU A 138 6.46 -15.67 -10.64
N PHE A 139 6.94 -14.66 -9.90
CA PHE A 139 8.36 -14.33 -9.80
C PHE A 139 9.10 -15.09 -8.70
N ARG A 140 8.41 -15.85 -7.85
CA ARG A 140 8.98 -16.46 -6.63
C ARG A 140 10.06 -17.53 -6.86
N ASN A 141 10.14 -18.07 -8.07
CA ASN A 141 11.09 -19.13 -8.46
C ASN A 141 12.04 -18.65 -9.58
N VAL A 142 11.98 -17.36 -9.95
CA VAL A 142 12.90 -16.77 -10.92
C VAL A 142 14.25 -16.55 -10.23
N SER A 143 15.35 -16.86 -10.91
CA SER A 143 16.69 -16.64 -10.37
C SER A 143 17.02 -15.14 -10.32
N ASP A 144 17.89 -14.74 -9.38
CA ASP A 144 18.30 -13.33 -9.21
C ASP A 144 18.84 -12.72 -10.51
N LYS A 145 19.58 -13.51 -11.31
CA LYS A 145 20.10 -13.09 -12.61
C LYS A 145 18.99 -12.77 -13.61
N ASN A 146 17.91 -13.55 -13.60
CA ASN A 146 16.78 -13.35 -14.51
C ASN A 146 15.87 -12.21 -14.02
N LEU A 147 15.80 -11.94 -12.72
CA LEU A 147 15.06 -10.80 -12.16
C LEU A 147 15.66 -9.44 -12.53
N ILE A 148 16.96 -9.36 -12.80
CA ILE A 148 17.61 -8.11 -13.23
C ILE A 148 17.34 -7.80 -14.71
N ILE A 149 17.03 -8.82 -15.51
CA ILE A 149 16.84 -8.71 -16.97
C ILE A 149 15.39 -8.36 -17.33
N ILE A 150 14.43 -8.77 -16.49
CA ILE A 150 12.99 -8.52 -16.65
C ILE A 150 12.65 -7.14 -16.09
#